data_AF-A0A7Y2HLA6-F1
#
_entry.id   AF-A0A7Y2HLA6-F1
#
_cell.length_a   1.000
_cell.length_b   1.000
_cell.length_c   1.000
_cell.angle_alpha   90.00
_cell.angle_beta   90.00
_cell.angle_gamma   90.00
#
_symmetry.space_group_name_H-M   'P 1'
#
loop_
_entity.id
_entity.type
_entity.pdbx_description
1 polymer ?
#
loop_
_entity_poly.entity_id
_entity_poly.type
_entity_poly.pdbx_seq_one_letter_code
_entity_poly.pdbx_strand_id
1 'polypeptide(L)' 'MKEEYHKWYSHHLSMDIEMLTFGHAGLPVIIFPTTLGSYYEAKDFLLIDSVRWFVEQGRVKIYCP' A
#
# COMPACT_ATOMS: atom_id res chain seq x y z
N MET A 1 -8.44 2.96 10.30
CA MET A 1 -7.69 2.17 9.30
C MET A 1 -6.28 1.87 9.79
N LYS A 2 -5.87 0.59 9.80
CA LYS A 2 -4.51 0.18 10.17
C LYS A 2 -3.56 0.48 9.00
N GLU A 3 -2.46 1.17 9.27
CA GLU A 3 -1.42 1.54 8.31
C GLU A 3 -0.07 1.08 8.83
N GLU A 4 0.74 0.43 7.98
CA GLU A 4 2.10 0.02 8.32
C GLU A 4 3.04 0.42 7.19
N TYR A 5 4.13 1.09 7.56
CA TYR A 5 5.23 1.43 6.67
C TYR A 5 6.32 0.37 6.78
N HIS A 6 6.79 -0.07 5.63
CA HIS A 6 7.85 -1.06 5.47
C HIS A 6 8.97 -0.45 4.65
N LYS A 7 10.21 -0.67 5.08
CA LYS A 7 11.41 -0.33 4.30
C LYS A 7 12.40 -1.48 4.39
N TRP A 8 12.91 -1.93 3.24
CA TRP A 8 13.95 -2.94 3.18
C TRP A 8 14.83 -2.76 1.95
N TYR A 9 16.08 -3.19 2.03
CA TYR A 9 16.95 -3.25 0.88
C TYR A 9 16.65 -4.51 0.06
N SER A 10 16.30 -4.34 -1.21
CA SER A 10 16.08 -5.45 -2.13
C SER A 10 17.39 -5.78 -2.85
N HIS A 11 18.02 -6.90 -2.49
CA HIS A 11 19.22 -7.39 -3.19
C HIS A 11 18.94 -7.67 -4.67
N HIS A 12 17.72 -8.09 -5.02
CA HIS A 12 17.33 -8.37 -6.40
C HIS A 12 17.19 -7.11 -7.25
N LEU A 13 16.82 -5.97 -6.65
CA LEU A 13 16.68 -4.68 -7.33
C LEU A 13 17.85 -3.73 -7.06
N SER A 14 18.78 -4.13 -6.17
CA SER A 14 19.93 -3.34 -5.73
C SER A 14 19.56 -1.93 -5.23
N MET A 15 18.41 -1.80 -4.60
CA MET A 15 17.90 -0.52 -4.07
C MET A 15 17.04 -0.73 -2.83
N ASP A 16 16.86 0.34 -2.04
CA ASP A 16 15.86 0.39 -0.98
C ASP A 16 14.45 0.41 -1.59
N ILE A 17 13.58 -0.42 -1.05
CA ILE A 17 12.15 -0.44 -1.34
C ILE A 17 11.41 0.09 -0.13
N GLU A 18 10.41 0.93 -0.39
CA GLU A 18 9.50 1.50 0.59
C GLU A 18 8.09 1.10 0.23
N MET A 19 7.28 0.70 1.21
CA MET A 19 5.92 0.25 0.97
C MET A 19 5.00 0.70 2.09
N LEU A 20 3.81 1.17 1.73
CA LEU A 20 2.71 1.31 2.67
C LEU A 20 1.73 0.15 2.52
N THR A 21 1.22 -0.30 3.65
CA THR A 21 0.18 -1.32 3.70
C THR A 21 -1.01 -0.85 4.53
N PHE A 22 -2.20 -1.20 4.08
CA PHE A 22 -3.46 -0.78 4.71
C PHE A 22 -4.35 -1.99 5.00
N GLY A 23 -4.90 -2.04 6.20
CA GLY A 23 -5.77 -3.13 6.65
C GLY A 23 -5.02 -4.23 7.40
N HIS A 24 -5.77 -5.24 7.82
CA HIS A 24 -5.27 -6.28 8.71
C HIS A 24 -5.59 -7.71 8.25
N ALA A 25 -6.53 -7.89 7.33
CA ALA A 25 -6.95 -9.18 6.78
C ALA A 25 -7.63 -8.99 5.41
N GLY A 26 -8.01 -10.09 4.77
CA GLY A 26 -8.80 -10.10 3.54
C GLY A 26 -7.98 -10.35 2.28
N LEU A 27 -8.60 -10.07 1.12
CA LEU A 27 -7.97 -10.28 -0.19
C LEU A 27 -6.77 -9.32 -0.36
N PRO A 28 -5.57 -9.82 -0.72
CA PRO A 28 -4.42 -8.96 -0.99
C PRO A 28 -4.62 -8.22 -2.31
N VAL A 29 -4.46 -6.90 -2.27
CA VAL A 29 -4.54 -6.01 -3.44
C VAL A 29 -3.26 -5.21 -3.52
N ILE A 30 -2.61 -5.22 -4.69
CA ILE A 30 -1.42 -4.40 -4.96
C ILE A 30 -1.85 -3.23 -5.83
N ILE A 31 -1.52 -2.01 -5.40
CA ILE A 31 -1.72 -0.79 -6.17
C ILE A 31 -0.34 -0.32 -6.62
N PHE A 32 -0.09 -0.36 -7.93
CA PHE A 32 1.10 0.24 -8.49
C PHE A 32 0.92 1.75 -8.60
N PRO A 33 1.94 2.55 -8.23
CA PRO A 33 1.91 3.99 -8.41
C PRO A 33 1.81 4.34 -9.90
N THR A 34 1.41 5.59 -10.17
CA THR A 34 1.45 6.14 -11.52
C THR A 34 2.90 6.38 -11.98
N THR A 35 3.11 6.81 -13.22
CA THR A 35 4.45 7.04 -13.77
C THR A 35 5.25 8.00 -12.88
N LEU A 36 6.40 7.56 -12.38
CA LEU A 36 7.26 8.29 -11.42
C LEU A 36 6.61 8.55 -10.03
N GLY A 37 5.49 7.89 -9.73
CA GLY A 37 4.84 7.95 -8.44
C GLY A 37 5.54 7.11 -7.37
N SER A 38 5.21 7.38 -6.12
CA SER A 38 5.78 6.74 -4.94
C SER A 38 4.72 5.94 -4.17
N TYR A 39 5.16 5.08 -3.25
CA TYR A 39 4.31 4.23 -2.41
C TYR A 39 3.17 4.95 -1.65
N TYR A 40 3.27 6.25 -1.40
CA TYR A 40 2.26 7.06 -0.70
C TYR A 40 1.24 7.74 -1.62
N GLU A 41 1.45 7.69 -2.94
CA GLU A 41 0.63 8.40 -3.92
C GLU A 41 -0.85 7.97 -3.88
N ALA A 42 -1.12 6.68 -3.72
CA ALA A 42 -2.49 6.17 -3.59
C ALA A 42 -3.21 6.74 -2.34
N LYS A 43 -2.47 7.03 -1.27
CA LYS A 43 -3.02 7.67 -0.07
C LYS A 43 -3.27 9.15 -0.33
N ASP A 44 -2.31 9.84 -0.93
CA ASP A 44 -2.41 11.28 -1.21
C ASP A 44 -3.55 11.62 -2.18
N PHE A 45 -3.84 10.73 -3.14
CA PHE A 45 -4.98 10.86 -4.05
C PHE A 45 -6.30 10.32 -3.49
N LEU A 46 -6.37 10.01 -2.20
CA LEU A 46 -7.58 9.54 -1.51
C LEU A 46 -8.15 8.21 -2.07
N LEU A 47 -7.35 7.45 -2.83
CA LEU A 47 -7.79 6.13 -3.32
C LEU A 47 -8.02 5.19 -2.15
N ILE A 48 -7.14 5.21 -1.14
CA ILE A 48 -7.29 4.40 0.06
C ILE A 48 -8.55 4.80 0.85
N ASP A 49 -8.82 6.11 0.95
CA ASP A 49 -10.03 6.61 1.61
C ASP A 49 -11.31 6.19 0.88
N SER A 50 -11.30 6.15 -0.46
CA SER A 50 -12.46 5.72 -1.26
C SER A 50 -12.90 4.28 -0.99
N VAL A 51 -11.96 3.41 -0.58
CA VAL A 51 -12.21 1.99 -0.27
C VAL A 51 -12.10 1.68 1.22
N ARG A 52 -12.00 2.70 2.08
CA ARG A 52 -11.74 2.58 3.53
C ARG A 52 -12.64 1.58 4.23
N TRP A 53 -13.93 1.57 3.90
CA TRP A 53 -14.88 0.65 4.51
C TRP A 53 -14.49 -0.82 4.30
N PHE A 54 -14.03 -1.20 3.10
CA PHE A 54 -13.56 -2.57 2.83
C PHE A 54 -12.30 -2.92 3.61
N VAL A 55 -11.38 -1.96 3.75
CA VAL A 55 -10.12 -2.12 4.49
C VAL A 55 -10.38 -2.29 5.99
N GLU A 56 -11.27 -1.47 6.56
CA GLU A 56 -11.60 -1.50 7.98
C GLU A 56 -12.39 -2.76 8.37
N GLN A 57 -13.23 -3.29 7.47
CA GLN A 57 -13.93 -4.56 7.69
C GLN A 57 -13.04 -5.80 7.43
N GLY A 58 -11.75 -5.61 7.11
CA GLY A 58 -10.83 -6.72 6.84
C GLY A 58 -11.20 -7.53 5.58
N ARG A 59 -11.91 -6.90 4.63
CA ARG A 59 -12.29 -7.54 3.36
C ARG A 59 -11.14 -7.51 2.35
N VAL A 60 -10.32 -6.47 2.40
CA VAL A 60 -9.13 -6.30 1.58
C VAL A 60 -7.95 -5.82 2.42
N LYS A 61 -6.74 -6.25 2.04
CA LYS A 61 -5.48 -5.71 2.53
C LYS A 61 -4.69 -5.14 1.36
N ILE A 62 -4.38 -3.86 1.41
CA ILE A 62 -3.79 -3.11 0.29
C ILE A 62 -2.29 -2.95 0.53
N TYR A 63 -1.52 -3.10 -0.55
CA TYR A 63 -0.07 -2.96 -0.60
C TYR A 63 0.29 -1.95 -1.69
N CYS A 64 1.02 -0.89 -1.32
CA CYS A 64 1.49 0.14 -2.22
C CYS A 64 3.03 0.16 -2.16
N PRO A 65 3.74 -0.58 -3.04
CA PRO A 65 5.19 -0.51 -3.19
C PRO A 65 5.68 0.78 -3.85
#